data_AF-A0A3B4GEP1-F1
#
_entry.id   AF-A0A3B4GEP1-F1
#
_cell.length_a   1.000
_cell.length_b   1.000
_cell.length_c   1.000
_cell.angle_alpha   90.00
_cell.angle_beta   90.00
_cell.angle_gamma   90.00
#
_symmetry.space_group_name_H-M   'P 1'
#
loop_
_entity.id
_entity.type
_entity.pdbx_description
1 polymer ?
#
loop_
_entity_poly.entity_id
_entity_poly.type
_entity_poly.pdbx_seq_one_letter_code
_entity_poly.pdbx_strand_id
1 'polypeptide(L)'
;MYWALWALFYLVFSFSSQLPWVSCENTWNTANCLGLYSSNGTANLTNVTSAAVEFWERRMLGMSAGIEEMGSVRWELALCLLGSWVFCYFSIWKGVRSSGKVAYFTAPFPYVILLILLIRGLTLPGAWEGIYFYLYPDVNQLANLEVWIEAGSQIFFSYSLTMGTLNVLGSYNDYNNNCYKDCFWLCLLNSGTSFVAGFVVFSVLGFMAEKQGVTVDAVAESGPGLAFIAYPQATAMMPLPQFWTVCFFLMLILLSVDTHFVTVESVITSISDLFPTLFRAPVRHEIFVFIFCSAFFLIHLTMVTEGGIYIFQLIDYYGCTRACQDCMAVCQCVAIAWIFGADRFSNIIQDMAGQKPSAFFNLCWRYINPLLTLSSFILYLVDYQHLKINNSYIYPDWAYTLGWTMTLSSVLMVPLFAAVQMYLTPGTFRQVSAHFSNPNLPLENITPSP
;
A
#
# COMPACT_ATOMS: atom_id res chain seq x y z
N MET A 1 5.20 0.73 5.54
CA MET A 1 6.45 0.74 6.34
C MET A 1 7.70 0.82 5.46
N TYR A 2 7.96 -0.15 4.57
CA TYR A 2 9.18 -0.22 3.77
C TYR A 2 9.44 1.01 2.89
N TRP A 3 8.40 1.53 2.23
CA TRP A 3 8.47 2.79 1.49
C TRP A 3 8.93 3.97 2.35
N ALA A 4 8.46 4.08 3.60
CA ALA A 4 8.88 5.12 4.53
C ALA A 4 10.35 4.94 4.97
N LEU A 5 10.74 3.71 5.28
CA LEU A 5 12.11 3.33 5.61
C LEU A 5 13.09 3.73 4.48
N TRP A 6 12.77 3.34 3.26
CA TRP A 6 13.60 3.58 2.09
C TRP A 6 13.66 5.08 1.79
N ALA A 7 12.52 5.77 1.85
CA ALA A 7 12.47 7.23 1.69
C ALA A 7 13.26 7.96 2.79
N LEU A 8 13.23 7.47 4.04
CA LEU A 8 14.04 8.04 5.13
C LEU A 8 15.54 7.88 4.87
N PHE A 9 15.96 6.72 4.37
CA PHE A 9 17.35 6.50 3.97
C PHE A 9 17.78 7.51 2.88
N TYR A 10 17.00 7.64 1.80
CA TYR A 10 17.31 8.61 0.76
C TYR A 10 17.23 10.07 1.26
N LEU A 11 16.30 10.40 2.15
CA LEU A 11 16.18 11.74 2.74
C LEU A 11 17.47 12.13 3.47
N VAL A 12 18.06 11.21 4.24
CA VAL A 12 19.35 11.46 4.92
C VAL A 12 20.46 11.75 3.90
N PHE A 13 20.56 10.95 2.83
CA PHE A 13 21.54 11.18 1.77
C PHE A 13 21.30 12.44 0.95
N SER A 14 20.06 12.96 0.92
CA SER A 14 19.69 14.18 0.20
C SER A 14 20.32 15.45 0.77
N PHE A 15 20.83 15.41 2.02
CA PHE A 15 21.56 16.51 2.64
C PHE A 15 23.06 16.53 2.31
N SER A 16 23.53 15.61 1.46
CA SER A 16 24.92 15.60 0.99
C SER A 16 25.18 16.74 -0.02
N SER A 17 26.41 17.25 -0.04
CA SER A 17 26.84 18.30 -1.00
C SER A 17 26.68 17.85 -2.45
N GLN A 18 26.92 16.58 -2.72
CA GLN A 18 26.65 15.90 -3.98
C GLN A 18 25.74 14.71 -3.71
N LEU A 19 24.68 14.57 -4.50
CA LEU A 19 23.77 13.43 -4.38
C LEU A 19 24.50 12.13 -4.81
N PRO A 20 24.42 11.05 -4.02
CA PRO A 20 25.24 9.86 -4.23
C PRO A 20 24.83 9.02 -5.44
N TRP A 21 23.63 9.23 -6.00
CA TRP A 21 23.12 8.56 -7.21
C TRP A 21 23.45 9.32 -8.51
N VAL A 22 24.37 10.29 -8.48
CA VAL A 22 24.76 11.10 -9.65
C VAL A 22 26.04 10.61 -10.32
N SER A 23 27.03 10.20 -9.53
CA SER A 23 28.35 9.79 -10.01
C SER A 23 28.59 8.29 -9.81
N CYS A 24 29.52 7.75 -10.60
CA CYS A 24 30.02 6.38 -10.47
C CYS A 24 31.33 6.29 -9.69
N GLU A 25 31.69 7.35 -8.96
CA GLU A 25 32.97 7.48 -8.26
C GLU A 25 32.90 6.96 -6.80
N ASN A 26 31.89 6.16 -6.47
CA ASN A 26 31.68 5.66 -5.12
C ASN A 26 32.21 4.23 -4.97
N THR A 27 32.44 3.82 -3.72
CA THR A 27 33.00 2.50 -3.39
C THR A 27 32.10 1.32 -3.76
N TRP A 28 30.80 1.56 -3.97
CA TRP A 28 29.83 0.54 -4.36
C TRP A 28 29.65 0.40 -5.87
N ASN A 29 30.24 1.31 -6.66
CA ASN A 29 30.02 1.32 -8.09
C ASN A 29 30.85 0.27 -8.84
N THR A 30 30.32 -0.23 -9.95
CA THR A 30 31.05 -1.16 -10.83
C THR A 30 31.72 -0.44 -11.99
N ALA A 31 32.60 -1.16 -12.70
CA ALA A 31 33.22 -0.67 -13.94
C ALA A 31 32.20 -0.39 -15.07
N ASN A 32 30.99 -0.97 -14.98
CA ASN A 32 29.93 -0.81 -15.97
C ASN A 32 28.93 0.31 -15.61
N CYS A 33 29.22 1.08 -14.55
CA CYS A 33 28.38 2.17 -14.10
C CYS A 33 28.45 3.36 -15.07
N LEU A 34 27.28 3.89 -15.45
CA LEU A 34 27.14 5.12 -16.22
C LEU A 34 26.63 6.25 -15.32
N GLY A 35 27.43 7.32 -15.22
CA GLY A 35 27.09 8.50 -14.45
C GLY A 35 26.05 9.36 -15.18
N LEU A 36 25.35 10.21 -14.43
CA LEU A 36 24.28 11.05 -14.98
C LEU A 36 24.75 11.98 -16.11
N TYR A 37 26.01 12.45 -16.02
CA TYR A 37 26.60 13.42 -16.95
C TYR A 37 27.70 12.83 -17.84
N SER A 38 27.94 11.51 -17.80
CA SER A 38 28.98 10.91 -18.63
C SER A 38 28.52 10.81 -20.09
N SER A 39 28.94 11.78 -20.90
CA SER A 39 28.89 11.72 -22.36
C SER A 39 30.14 11.00 -22.86
N ASN A 40 30.07 9.67 -22.99
CA ASN A 40 31.02 8.96 -23.84
C ASN A 40 30.25 8.00 -24.73
N GLY A 41 30.18 8.37 -26.01
CA GLY A 41 29.79 7.48 -27.08
C GLY A 41 30.72 6.27 -27.17
N THR A 42 30.25 5.24 -27.86
CA THR A 42 31.00 4.02 -28.25
C THR A 42 31.29 2.99 -27.15
N ALA A 43 30.27 2.57 -26.40
CA ALA A 43 30.28 1.25 -25.76
C ALA A 43 29.17 0.39 -26.40
N ASN A 44 29.50 -0.83 -26.83
CA ASN A 44 28.50 -1.83 -27.22
C ASN A 44 27.57 -2.06 -26.01
N LEU A 45 26.35 -1.56 -26.11
CA LEU A 45 25.47 -1.26 -24.97
C LEU A 45 24.65 -2.48 -24.54
N THR A 46 25.34 -3.56 -24.21
CA THR A 46 24.73 -4.72 -23.54
C THR A 46 25.44 -4.90 -22.20
N ASN A 47 24.76 -4.54 -21.09
CA ASN A 47 25.20 -4.60 -19.69
C ASN A 47 25.78 -3.31 -19.06
N VAL A 48 25.20 -2.14 -19.35
CA VAL A 48 25.50 -0.88 -18.63
C VAL A 48 24.38 -0.58 -17.62
N THR A 49 24.74 -0.13 -16.42
CA THR A 49 23.81 0.22 -15.33
C THR A 49 23.97 1.68 -14.93
N SER A 50 22.87 2.37 -14.57
CA SER A 50 22.97 3.77 -14.13
C SER A 50 23.50 3.87 -12.69
N ALA A 51 24.11 5.00 -12.35
CA ALA A 51 24.53 5.29 -10.97
C ALA A 51 23.37 5.21 -9.97
N ALA A 52 22.13 5.52 -10.39
CA ALA A 52 20.94 5.41 -9.55
C ALA A 52 20.53 3.95 -9.28
N VAL A 53 20.59 3.09 -10.30
CA VAL A 53 20.36 1.64 -10.14
C VAL A 53 21.40 1.05 -9.18
N GLU A 54 22.68 1.36 -9.37
CA GLU A 54 23.72 0.83 -8.48
C GLU A 54 23.63 1.38 -7.06
N PHE A 55 23.19 2.63 -6.87
CA PHE A 55 22.92 3.16 -5.53
C PHE A 55 21.79 2.37 -4.84
N TRP A 56 20.69 2.10 -5.54
CA TRP A 56 19.57 1.32 -5.04
C TRP A 56 19.99 -0.12 -4.70
N GLU A 57 20.50 -0.87 -5.68
CA GLU A 57 20.78 -2.29 -5.56
C GLU A 57 21.99 -2.59 -4.68
N ARG A 58 23.09 -1.82 -4.81
CA ARG A 58 24.37 -2.15 -4.16
C ARG A 58 24.62 -1.36 -2.88
N ARG A 59 24.36 -0.06 -2.87
CA ARG A 59 24.66 0.78 -1.70
C ARG A 59 23.60 0.65 -0.63
N MET A 60 22.34 0.86 -1.01
CA MET A 60 21.24 0.87 -0.08
C MET A 60 20.86 -0.55 0.32
N LEU A 61 20.37 -1.35 -0.64
CA LEU A 61 19.91 -2.71 -0.38
C LEU A 61 21.08 -3.66 -0.10
N GLY A 62 22.16 -3.57 -0.89
CA GLY A 62 23.24 -4.55 -0.84
C GLY A 62 22.72 -5.92 -1.28
N MET A 63 21.98 -5.96 -2.39
CA MET A 63 21.23 -7.14 -2.81
C MET A 63 22.11 -8.39 -2.89
N SER A 64 21.66 -9.46 -2.22
CA SER A 64 22.25 -10.79 -2.35
C SER A 64 21.85 -11.47 -3.66
N ALA A 65 22.33 -12.71 -3.91
CA ALA A 65 21.99 -13.43 -5.12
C ALA A 65 20.55 -13.98 -5.14
N GLY A 66 19.90 -14.13 -3.97
CA GLY A 66 18.58 -14.72 -3.87
C GLY A 66 18.03 -14.79 -2.45
N ILE A 67 16.78 -15.26 -2.33
CA ILE A 67 16.05 -15.39 -1.07
C ILE A 67 16.70 -16.40 -0.10
N GLU A 68 17.47 -17.35 -0.63
CA GLU A 68 18.18 -18.36 0.17
C GLU A 68 19.45 -17.78 0.84
N GLU A 69 19.95 -16.66 0.30
CA GLU A 69 21.13 -15.95 0.79
C GLU A 69 20.70 -14.65 1.46
N MET A 70 20.23 -14.73 2.71
CA MET A 70 19.74 -13.55 3.42
C MET A 70 20.82 -12.50 3.72
N GLY A 71 22.09 -12.93 3.79
CA GLY A 71 23.24 -12.07 4.08
C GLY A 71 23.17 -11.39 5.45
N SER A 72 23.81 -10.23 5.56
CA SER A 72 23.87 -9.45 6.80
C SER A 72 22.74 -8.42 6.90
N VAL A 73 22.40 -8.01 8.13
CA VAL A 73 21.46 -6.90 8.36
C VAL A 73 22.13 -5.58 7.94
N ARG A 74 21.49 -4.82 7.05
CA ARG A 74 21.95 -3.48 6.67
C ARG A 74 21.67 -2.51 7.82
N TRP A 75 22.67 -2.24 8.65
CA TRP A 75 22.47 -1.51 9.91
C TRP A 75 21.86 -0.10 9.73
N GLU A 76 22.18 0.61 8.66
CA GLU A 76 21.59 1.93 8.35
C GLU A 76 20.09 1.83 8.05
N LEU A 77 19.69 0.78 7.31
CA LEU A 77 18.27 0.48 7.08
C LEU A 77 17.61 0.02 8.38
N ALA A 78 18.29 -0.77 9.23
CA ALA A 78 17.76 -1.14 10.53
C ALA A 78 17.51 0.07 11.43
N LEU A 79 18.35 1.11 11.38
CA LEU A 79 18.11 2.37 12.09
C LEU A 79 16.93 3.15 11.52
N CYS A 80 16.80 3.21 10.19
CA CYS A 80 15.66 3.87 9.54
C CYS A 80 14.34 3.11 9.84
N LEU A 81 14.39 1.78 9.93
CA LEU A 81 13.29 0.91 10.34
C LEU A 81 12.90 1.18 11.80
N LEU A 82 13.90 1.28 12.70
CA LEU A 82 13.68 1.61 14.10
C LEU A 82 13.01 2.99 14.23
N GLY A 83 13.53 4.01 13.54
CA GLY A 83 12.94 5.35 13.53
C GLY A 83 11.48 5.34 13.06
N SER A 84 11.18 4.57 12.03
CA SER A 84 9.82 4.44 11.49
C SER A 84 8.85 3.75 12.46
N TRP A 85 9.29 2.71 13.16
CA TRP A 85 8.48 2.04 14.19
C TRP A 85 8.30 2.88 15.46
N VAL A 86 9.33 3.62 15.87
CA VAL A 86 9.24 4.60 16.97
C VAL A 86 8.23 5.69 16.63
N PHE A 87 8.25 6.21 15.40
CA PHE A 87 7.25 7.17 14.93
C PHE A 87 5.84 6.56 14.94
N CYS A 88 5.69 5.33 14.46
CA CYS A 88 4.41 4.62 14.50
C CYS A 88 3.88 4.46 15.93
N TYR A 89 4.73 4.02 16.86
CA TYR A 89 4.38 3.85 18.26
C TYR A 89 3.83 5.14 18.86
N PHE A 90 4.56 6.25 18.79
CA PHE A 90 4.10 7.53 19.35
C PHE A 90 2.89 8.11 18.60
N SER A 91 2.70 7.75 17.32
CA SER A 91 1.51 8.16 16.58
C SER A 91 0.25 7.52 17.15
N ILE A 92 0.31 6.27 17.62
CA ILE A 92 -0.88 5.48 17.99
C ILE A 92 -0.97 5.11 19.47
N TRP A 93 0.04 5.42 20.29
CA TRP A 93 0.08 5.02 21.70
C TRP A 93 -1.13 5.41 22.56
N LYS A 94 -1.90 6.45 22.18
CA LYS A 94 -3.16 6.87 22.83
C LYS A 94 -4.37 6.66 21.93
N GLY A 95 -4.27 5.69 21.03
CA GLY A 95 -5.18 5.40 19.94
C GLY A 95 -5.47 6.59 19.04
N VAL A 96 -6.70 6.64 18.51
CA VAL A 96 -7.21 7.70 17.63
C VAL A 96 -7.03 9.14 18.12
N ARG A 97 -6.88 9.36 19.43
CA ARG A 97 -6.64 10.70 19.99
C ARG A 97 -5.24 11.22 19.68
N SER A 98 -4.24 10.33 19.59
CA SER A 98 -2.88 10.69 19.20
C SER A 98 -2.74 10.70 17.68
N SER A 99 -3.25 9.66 17.02
CA SER A 99 -3.08 9.51 15.57
C SER A 99 -3.85 10.60 14.81
N GLY A 100 -5.04 10.99 15.29
CA GLY A 100 -5.78 12.13 14.76
C GLY A 100 -5.01 13.45 14.90
N LYS A 101 -4.22 13.65 15.96
CA LYS A 101 -3.37 14.85 16.14
C LYS A 101 -2.20 14.87 15.16
N VAL A 102 -1.53 13.73 14.98
CA VAL A 102 -0.43 13.58 14.01
C VAL A 102 -0.93 13.82 12.59
N ALA A 103 -2.11 13.27 12.25
CA ALA A 103 -2.75 13.40 10.95
C ALA A 103 -3.02 14.86 10.52
N TYR A 104 -3.20 15.81 11.45
CA TYR A 104 -3.35 17.24 11.10
C TYR A 104 -2.13 17.82 10.38
N PHE A 105 -0.95 17.25 10.59
CA PHE A 105 0.25 17.63 9.84
C PHE A 105 0.52 16.65 8.71
N THR A 106 0.53 15.35 8.99
CA THR A 106 1.01 14.34 8.04
C THR A 106 0.10 14.16 6.83
N ALA A 107 -1.22 14.38 6.95
CA ALA A 107 -2.14 14.25 5.83
C ALA A 107 -2.22 15.50 4.93
N PRO A 108 -2.28 16.76 5.46
CA PRO A 108 -2.34 17.94 4.60
C PRO A 108 -1.00 18.35 3.98
N PHE A 109 0.12 18.12 4.67
CA PHE A 109 1.42 18.61 4.21
C PHE A 109 1.90 18.01 2.86
N PRO A 110 1.66 16.72 2.56
CA PRO A 110 1.88 16.17 1.23
C PRO A 110 1.21 16.97 0.10
N TYR A 111 0.04 17.58 0.33
CA TYR A 111 -0.63 18.42 -0.69
C TYR A 111 0.14 19.71 -0.95
N VAL A 112 0.75 20.29 0.08
CA VAL A 112 1.63 21.47 -0.09
C VAL A 112 2.85 21.09 -0.94
N ILE A 113 3.47 19.95 -0.65
CA ILE A 113 4.62 19.47 -1.44
C ILE A 113 4.19 19.08 -2.86
N LEU A 114 3.07 18.40 -3.03
CA LEU A 114 2.51 18.06 -4.34
C LEU A 114 2.30 19.31 -5.18
N LEU A 115 1.78 20.39 -4.61
CA LEU A 115 1.62 21.66 -5.32
C LEU A 115 2.96 22.25 -5.76
N ILE A 116 3.98 22.24 -4.88
CA ILE A 116 5.33 22.72 -5.20
C ILE A 116 5.94 21.87 -6.34
N LEU A 117 5.85 20.54 -6.24
CA LEU A 117 6.38 19.63 -7.25
C LEU A 117 5.59 19.69 -8.56
N LEU A 118 4.28 19.96 -8.51
CA LEU A 118 3.44 20.17 -9.69
C LEU A 118 3.87 21.43 -10.44
N ILE A 119 3.96 22.57 -9.75
CA ILE A 119 4.41 23.82 -10.36
C ILE A 119 5.80 23.61 -10.96
N ARG A 120 6.71 22.96 -10.21
CA ARG A 120 8.04 22.68 -10.72
C ARG A 120 8.00 21.79 -11.96
N GLY A 121 7.34 20.64 -11.87
CA GLY A 121 7.23 19.65 -12.93
C GLY A 121 6.70 20.25 -14.23
N LEU A 122 5.63 21.03 -14.15
CA LEU A 122 5.02 21.70 -15.30
C LEU A 122 5.90 22.80 -15.93
N THR A 123 6.86 23.35 -15.18
CA THR A 123 7.80 24.37 -15.69
C THR A 123 9.09 23.80 -16.28
N LEU A 124 9.29 22.48 -16.19
CA LEU A 124 10.47 21.82 -16.76
C LEU A 124 10.34 21.69 -18.28
N PRO A 125 11.46 21.75 -19.03
CA PRO A 125 11.46 21.36 -20.43
C PRO A 125 11.06 19.88 -20.54
N GLY A 126 10.38 19.46 -21.61
CA GLY A 126 9.91 18.07 -21.78
C GLY A 126 8.69 17.67 -20.99
N ALA A 127 8.20 18.52 -20.07
CA ALA A 127 7.04 18.21 -19.25
C ALA A 127 5.78 17.87 -20.06
N TRP A 128 5.60 18.51 -21.21
CA TRP A 128 4.45 18.27 -22.09
C TRP A 128 4.46 16.88 -22.71
N GLU A 129 5.63 16.34 -23.08
CA GLU A 129 5.74 14.98 -23.64
C GLU A 129 5.28 13.93 -22.62
N GLY A 130 5.66 14.13 -21.36
CA GLY A 130 5.20 13.29 -20.26
C GLY A 130 3.69 13.40 -20.01
N ILE A 131 3.13 14.61 -19.97
CA ILE A 131 1.68 14.80 -19.81
C ILE A 131 0.89 14.20 -20.98
N TYR A 132 1.42 14.34 -22.20
CA TYR A 132 0.85 13.71 -23.37
C TYR A 132 0.85 12.19 -23.21
N PHE A 133 1.98 11.59 -22.83
CA PHE A 133 2.06 10.15 -22.55
C PHE A 133 1.07 9.71 -21.45
N TYR A 134 0.86 10.52 -20.42
CA TYR A 134 -0.08 10.22 -19.33
C TYR A 134 -1.55 10.20 -19.78
N LEU A 135 -1.96 11.18 -20.59
CA LEU A 135 -3.38 11.44 -20.88
C LEU A 135 -3.81 10.98 -22.27
N TYR A 136 -2.88 10.63 -23.15
CA TYR A 136 -3.23 10.25 -24.51
C TYR A 136 -4.07 8.95 -24.50
N PRO A 137 -5.33 8.99 -24.96
CA PRO A 137 -6.22 7.85 -24.83
C PRO A 137 -5.98 6.83 -25.94
N ASP A 138 -5.50 5.63 -25.59
CA ASP A 138 -5.59 4.48 -26.49
C ASP A 138 -6.91 3.73 -26.26
N VAL A 139 -7.91 4.06 -27.08
CA VAL A 139 -9.27 3.52 -26.96
C VAL A 139 -9.31 1.99 -27.18
N ASN A 140 -8.32 1.43 -27.89
CA ASN A 140 -8.26 -0.02 -28.11
C ASN A 140 -8.03 -0.78 -26.80
N GLN A 141 -7.37 -0.16 -25.82
CA GLN A 141 -7.14 -0.74 -24.51
C GLN A 141 -8.43 -0.94 -23.71
N LEU A 142 -9.51 -0.21 -24.02
CA LEU A 142 -10.80 -0.41 -23.36
C LEU A 142 -11.44 -1.77 -23.71
N ALA A 143 -11.03 -2.39 -24.82
CA ALA A 143 -11.45 -3.74 -25.19
C ALA A 143 -10.66 -4.83 -24.44
N ASN A 144 -9.53 -4.47 -23.82
CA ASN A 144 -8.75 -5.40 -23.01
C ASN A 144 -9.37 -5.53 -21.61
N LEU A 145 -9.84 -6.73 -21.27
CA LEU A 145 -10.45 -7.01 -19.97
C LEU A 145 -9.46 -6.83 -18.81
N GLU A 146 -8.18 -7.09 -19.04
CA GLU A 146 -7.11 -6.92 -18.04
C GLU A 146 -7.06 -5.48 -17.52
N VAL A 147 -7.24 -4.49 -18.40
CA VAL A 147 -7.24 -3.06 -18.03
C VAL A 147 -8.34 -2.74 -17.01
N TRP A 148 -9.51 -3.37 -17.13
CA TRP A 148 -10.61 -3.18 -16.18
C TRP A 148 -10.37 -3.90 -14.85
N ILE A 149 -9.72 -5.07 -14.88
CA ILE A 149 -9.32 -5.79 -13.67
C ILE A 149 -8.27 -5.00 -12.90
N GLU A 150 -7.26 -4.47 -13.58
CA GLU A 150 -6.24 -3.60 -12.98
C GLU A 150 -6.87 -2.32 -12.41
N ALA A 151 -7.80 -1.69 -13.14
CA ALA A 151 -8.53 -0.53 -12.64
C ALA A 151 -9.34 -0.84 -11.37
N GLY A 152 -10.03 -1.98 -11.33
CA GLY A 152 -10.75 -2.45 -10.15
C GLY A 152 -9.81 -2.69 -8.97
N SER A 153 -8.74 -3.46 -9.20
CA SER A 153 -7.71 -3.76 -8.20
C SER A 153 -7.09 -2.48 -7.62
N GLN A 154 -6.78 -1.50 -8.47
CA GLN A 154 -6.22 -0.21 -8.04
C GLN A 154 -7.17 0.52 -7.07
N ILE A 155 -8.48 0.50 -7.32
CA ILE A 155 -9.46 1.10 -6.40
C ILE A 155 -9.52 0.33 -5.07
N PHE A 156 -9.52 -1.01 -5.09
CA PHE A 156 -9.51 -1.80 -3.85
C PHE A 156 -8.31 -1.48 -2.96
N PHE A 157 -7.10 -1.48 -3.53
CA PHE A 157 -5.88 -1.14 -2.81
C PHE A 157 -5.84 0.33 -2.38
N SER A 158 -6.19 1.26 -3.28
CA SER A 158 -6.09 2.71 -3.01
C SER A 158 -6.98 3.16 -1.85
N TYR A 159 -8.16 2.57 -1.68
CA TYR A 159 -9.06 2.87 -0.56
C TYR A 159 -8.89 1.93 0.64
N SER A 160 -7.99 0.95 0.56
CA SER A 160 -7.84 -0.12 1.57
C SER A 160 -9.17 -0.83 1.87
N LEU A 161 -9.95 -1.09 0.81
CA LEU A 161 -11.22 -1.80 0.94
C LEU A 161 -10.97 -3.22 1.46
N THR A 162 -11.94 -3.77 2.18
CA THR A 162 -11.94 -5.12 2.77
C THR A 162 -10.86 -5.42 3.83
N MET A 163 -9.90 -4.50 4.07
CA MET A 163 -8.85 -4.64 5.09
C MET A 163 -9.32 -4.36 6.53
N GLY A 164 -10.53 -3.85 6.72
CA GLY A 164 -11.11 -3.52 8.04
C GLY A 164 -10.74 -2.14 8.59
N THR A 165 -9.75 -1.46 7.99
CA THR A 165 -9.31 -0.11 8.39
C THR A 165 -10.44 0.90 8.46
N LEU A 166 -11.27 0.97 7.41
CA LEU A 166 -12.42 1.90 7.37
C LEU A 166 -13.50 1.54 8.41
N ASN A 167 -13.66 0.25 8.74
CA ASN A 167 -14.59 -0.18 9.79
C ASN A 167 -14.12 0.31 11.15
N VAL A 168 -12.82 0.16 11.45
CA VAL A 168 -12.24 0.64 12.70
C VAL A 168 -12.32 2.16 12.80
N LEU A 169 -11.89 2.90 11.77
CA LEU A 169 -11.98 4.36 11.79
C LEU A 169 -13.44 4.85 11.92
N GLY A 170 -14.36 4.21 11.19
CA GLY A 170 -15.78 4.50 11.27
C GLY A 170 -16.39 4.23 12.66
N SER A 171 -15.86 3.27 13.42
CA SER A 171 -16.35 2.95 14.77
C SER A 171 -16.10 4.07 15.81
N TYR A 172 -15.20 4.99 15.51
CA TYR A 172 -14.90 6.16 16.36
C TYR A 172 -15.74 7.40 16.00
N ASN A 173 -16.53 7.35 14.93
CA ASN A 173 -17.41 8.46 14.57
C ASN A 173 -18.61 8.54 15.52
N ASP A 174 -19.14 9.75 15.67
CA ASP A 174 -20.44 9.93 16.31
C ASP A 174 -21.53 9.18 15.52
N TYR A 175 -22.50 8.61 16.23
CA TYR A 175 -23.57 7.81 15.62
C TYR A 175 -24.35 8.57 14.54
N ASN A 176 -24.59 9.87 14.76
CA ASN A 176 -25.33 10.74 13.83
C ASN A 176 -24.44 11.42 12.78
N ASN A 177 -23.18 10.97 12.62
CA ASN A 177 -22.28 11.53 11.63
C ASN A 177 -22.77 11.21 10.21
N ASN A 178 -22.67 12.18 9.29
CA ASN A 178 -23.10 12.00 7.92
C ASN A 178 -22.03 11.25 7.11
N CYS A 179 -21.97 9.93 7.32
CA CYS A 179 -21.02 9.04 6.64
C CYS A 179 -21.19 9.05 5.11
N TYR A 180 -22.38 9.36 4.60
CA TYR A 180 -22.63 9.48 3.16
C TYR A 180 -21.82 10.61 2.53
N LYS A 181 -21.84 11.79 3.17
CA LYS A 181 -21.05 12.95 2.73
C LYS A 181 -19.56 12.67 2.84
N ASP A 182 -19.13 12.03 3.93
CA ASP A 182 -17.71 11.71 4.15
C ASP A 182 -17.19 10.74 3.09
N CYS A 183 -17.95 9.68 2.77
CA CYS A 183 -17.62 8.75 1.69
C CYS A 183 -17.44 9.45 0.34
N PHE A 184 -18.32 10.41 0.00
CA PHE A 184 -18.18 11.16 -1.26
C PHE A 184 -16.87 11.96 -1.29
N TRP A 185 -16.54 12.69 -0.21
CA TRP A 185 -15.30 13.46 -0.15
C TRP A 185 -14.06 12.58 -0.12
N LEU A 186 -14.09 11.45 0.59
CA LEU A 186 -13.01 10.47 0.59
C LEU A 186 -12.74 9.95 -0.83
N CYS A 187 -13.80 9.59 -1.57
CA CYS A 187 -13.70 9.16 -2.96
C CYS A 187 -13.12 10.25 -3.88
N LEU A 188 -13.62 11.48 -3.74
CA LEU A 188 -13.16 12.59 -4.57
C LEU A 188 -11.70 12.96 -4.28
N LEU A 189 -11.31 13.04 -3.01
CA LEU A 189 -9.97 13.45 -2.60
C LEU A 189 -8.94 12.38 -2.94
N ASN A 190 -9.21 11.10 -2.69
CA ASN A 190 -8.25 10.04 -3.00
C ASN A 190 -8.00 9.91 -4.51
N SER A 191 -9.07 9.81 -5.33
CA SER A 191 -8.92 9.72 -6.78
C SER A 191 -8.39 11.02 -7.39
N GLY A 192 -8.82 12.18 -6.88
CA GLY A 192 -8.33 13.50 -7.31
C GLY A 192 -6.84 13.68 -7.02
N THR A 193 -6.38 13.24 -5.85
CA THR A 193 -4.95 13.25 -5.50
C THR A 193 -4.14 12.35 -6.42
N SER A 194 -4.64 11.15 -6.70
CA SER A 194 -3.99 10.22 -7.63
C SER A 194 -3.86 10.81 -9.04
N PHE A 195 -4.90 11.49 -9.52
CA PHE A 195 -4.87 12.18 -10.80
C PHE A 195 -3.85 13.32 -10.83
N VAL A 196 -3.83 14.18 -9.81
CA VAL A 196 -2.85 15.28 -9.69
C VAL A 196 -1.42 14.76 -9.54
N ALA A 197 -1.21 13.70 -8.75
CA ALA A 197 0.09 13.04 -8.61
C ALA A 197 0.57 12.48 -9.96
N GLY A 198 -0.33 11.98 -10.81
CA GLY A 198 -0.02 11.60 -12.19
C GLY A 198 0.64 12.74 -12.98
N PHE A 199 0.13 13.97 -12.91
CA PHE A 199 0.80 15.13 -13.54
C PHE A 199 2.19 15.39 -12.96
N VAL A 200 2.37 15.27 -11.64
CA VAL A 200 3.68 15.45 -11.00
C VAL A 200 4.69 14.40 -11.49
N VAL A 201 4.28 13.13 -11.55
CA VAL A 201 5.09 12.00 -12.04
C VAL A 201 5.46 12.20 -13.49
N PHE A 202 4.46 12.30 -14.35
CA PHE A 202 4.72 12.27 -15.78
C PHE A 202 5.38 13.55 -16.29
N SER A 203 5.12 14.73 -15.69
CA SER A 203 5.86 15.94 -16.07
C SER A 203 7.37 15.84 -15.77
N VAL A 204 7.74 15.21 -14.64
CA VAL A 204 9.15 14.98 -14.28
C VAL A 204 9.78 13.88 -15.13
N LEU A 205 9.05 12.81 -15.45
CA LEU A 205 9.53 11.77 -16.38
C LEU A 205 9.71 12.30 -17.80
N GLY A 206 8.80 13.15 -18.30
CA GLY A 206 8.95 13.83 -19.59
C GLY A 206 10.21 14.70 -19.65
N PHE A 207 10.49 15.42 -18.57
CA PHE A 207 11.75 16.16 -18.44
C PHE A 207 12.99 15.25 -18.49
N MET A 208 12.96 14.12 -17.78
CA MET A 208 14.05 13.15 -17.78
C MET A 208 14.26 12.54 -19.17
N ALA A 209 13.18 12.17 -19.85
CA ALA A 209 13.17 11.64 -21.21
C ALA A 209 13.80 12.64 -22.19
N GLU A 210 13.37 13.91 -22.17
CA GLU A 210 13.93 14.96 -23.03
C GLU A 210 15.43 15.17 -22.74
N LYS A 211 15.84 15.19 -21.46
CA LYS A 211 17.26 15.36 -21.09
C LYS A 211 18.15 14.20 -21.50
N GLN A 212 17.62 12.98 -21.53
CA GLN A 212 18.35 11.78 -21.93
C GLN A 212 18.24 11.48 -23.42
N GLY A 213 17.35 12.16 -24.15
CA GLY A 213 17.08 11.88 -25.56
C GLY A 213 16.43 10.51 -25.79
N VAL A 214 15.61 10.05 -24.84
CA VAL A 214 14.87 8.77 -24.90
C VAL A 214 13.38 9.03 -24.80
N THR A 215 12.56 8.00 -25.03
CA THR A 215 11.10 8.08 -24.91
C THR A 215 10.66 7.95 -23.44
N VAL A 216 9.45 8.44 -23.11
CA VAL A 216 8.93 8.45 -21.73
C VAL A 216 8.75 7.03 -21.19
N ASP A 217 8.37 6.06 -22.01
CA ASP A 217 8.25 4.65 -21.63
C ASP A 217 9.59 4.02 -21.21
N ALA A 218 10.71 4.48 -21.77
CA ALA A 218 12.03 3.98 -21.42
C ALA A 218 12.51 4.40 -20.02
N VAL A 219 11.94 5.48 -19.46
CA VAL A 219 12.26 5.99 -18.11
C VAL A 219 11.14 5.74 -17.10
N ALA A 220 9.98 5.28 -17.56
CA ALA A 220 8.84 4.93 -16.73
C ALA A 220 9.01 3.52 -16.15
N GLU A 221 9.75 3.42 -15.05
CA GLU A 221 9.81 2.19 -14.25
C GLU A 221 8.52 1.96 -13.46
N SER A 222 8.31 0.73 -12.99
CA SER A 222 7.18 0.35 -12.13
C SER A 222 7.64 0.03 -10.71
N GLY A 223 6.70 0.07 -9.76
CA GLY A 223 6.96 -0.28 -8.36
C GLY A 223 8.03 0.61 -7.71
N PRO A 224 8.91 0.05 -6.85
CA PRO A 224 9.97 0.81 -6.18
C PRO A 224 10.94 1.53 -7.12
N GLY A 225 11.16 0.99 -8.33
CA GLY A 225 12.09 1.57 -9.31
C GLY A 225 11.71 3.00 -9.71
N LEU A 226 10.41 3.25 -9.90
CA LEU A 226 9.91 4.59 -10.22
C LEU A 226 10.32 5.63 -9.16
N ALA A 227 10.13 5.31 -7.90
CA ALA A 227 10.33 6.25 -6.79
C ALA A 227 11.79 6.32 -6.32
N PHE A 228 12.55 5.23 -6.42
CA PHE A 228 13.90 5.15 -5.84
C PHE A 228 15.02 5.10 -6.89
N ILE A 229 14.69 4.99 -8.18
CA ILE A 229 15.66 5.04 -9.28
C ILE A 229 15.32 6.22 -10.21
N ALA A 230 14.17 6.19 -10.89
CA ALA A 230 13.83 7.19 -11.90
C ALA A 230 13.66 8.61 -11.32
N TYR A 231 12.89 8.77 -10.25
CA TYR A 231 12.67 10.08 -9.63
C TYR A 231 13.93 10.74 -9.03
N PRO A 232 14.78 10.02 -8.26
CA PRO A 232 16.04 10.56 -7.77
C PRO A 232 16.96 10.97 -8.89
N GLN A 233 16.97 10.20 -9.99
CA GLN A 233 17.72 10.52 -11.20
C GLN A 233 17.19 11.80 -11.87
N ALA A 234 15.88 11.96 -11.99
CA ALA A 234 15.27 13.17 -12.56
C ALA A 234 15.50 14.41 -11.69
N THR A 235 15.34 14.31 -10.36
CA THR A 235 15.58 15.42 -9.42
C THR A 235 17.04 15.86 -9.41
N ALA A 236 17.98 14.93 -9.59
CA ALA A 236 19.40 15.24 -9.70
C ALA A 236 19.76 16.07 -10.94
N MET A 237 18.97 16.01 -12.02
CA MET A 237 19.16 16.83 -13.22
C MET A 237 18.64 18.27 -13.06
N MET A 238 17.86 18.55 -12.01
CA MET A 238 17.28 19.88 -11.78
C MET A 238 18.30 20.81 -11.08
N PRO A 239 18.22 22.12 -11.31
CA PRO A 239 18.91 23.09 -10.45
C PRO A 239 18.42 22.96 -9.00
N LEU A 240 19.33 23.11 -8.04
CA LEU A 240 19.09 22.85 -6.61
C LEU A 240 18.57 21.43 -6.34
N PRO A 241 19.28 20.38 -6.78
CA PRO A 241 18.76 19.02 -6.77
C PRO A 241 18.40 18.53 -5.36
N GLN A 242 19.18 18.89 -4.34
CA GLN A 242 18.92 18.55 -2.94
C GLN A 242 17.54 19.00 -2.47
N PHE A 243 17.10 20.21 -2.85
CA PHE A 243 15.79 20.72 -2.42
C PHE A 243 14.65 19.86 -2.97
N TRP A 244 14.68 19.54 -4.26
CA TRP A 244 13.64 18.73 -4.90
C TRP A 244 13.62 17.31 -4.37
N THR A 245 14.79 16.71 -4.15
CA THR A 245 14.88 15.37 -3.60
C THR A 245 14.40 15.32 -2.14
N VAL A 246 14.73 16.32 -1.32
CA VAL A 246 14.19 16.45 0.05
C VAL A 246 12.67 16.58 0.03
N CYS A 247 12.10 17.45 -0.82
CA CYS A 247 10.65 17.57 -0.97
C CYS A 247 10.01 16.23 -1.33
N PHE A 248 10.54 15.55 -2.34
CA PHE A 248 10.01 14.28 -2.81
C PHE A 248 10.03 13.18 -1.74
N PHE A 249 11.18 12.95 -1.09
CA PHE A 249 11.27 11.91 -0.07
C PHE A 249 10.55 12.26 1.23
N LEU A 250 10.49 13.53 1.61
CA LEU A 250 9.65 13.97 2.74
C LEU A 250 8.17 13.70 2.46
N MET A 251 7.69 13.99 1.25
CA MET A 251 6.32 13.66 0.83
C MET A 251 6.08 12.15 0.88
N LEU A 252 6.98 11.34 0.32
CA LEU A 252 6.85 9.87 0.34
C LEU A 252 6.81 9.31 1.78
N ILE A 253 7.63 9.84 2.69
CA ILE A 253 7.59 9.45 4.11
C ILE A 253 6.21 9.77 4.68
N LEU A 254 5.73 11.01 4.53
CA LEU A 254 4.47 11.45 5.12
C LEU A 254 3.26 10.64 4.60
N LEU A 255 3.19 10.39 3.29
CA LEU A 255 2.17 9.52 2.71
C LEU A 255 2.26 8.08 3.25
N SER A 256 3.47 7.55 3.36
CA SER A 256 3.68 6.16 3.78
C SER A 256 3.44 5.93 5.27
N VAL A 257 3.74 6.91 6.12
CA VAL A 257 3.55 6.78 7.58
C VAL A 257 2.08 6.83 7.95
N ASP A 258 1.28 7.65 7.27
CA ASP A 258 -0.18 7.76 7.49
C ASP A 258 -0.87 6.42 7.28
N THR A 259 -0.67 5.81 6.11
CA THR A 259 -1.21 4.47 5.84
C THR A 259 -0.71 3.46 6.86
N HIS A 260 0.58 3.53 7.24
CA HIS A 260 1.16 2.56 8.16
C HIS A 260 0.55 2.62 9.56
N PHE A 261 0.55 3.79 10.21
CA PHE A 261 0.08 3.86 11.59
C PHE A 261 -1.42 3.61 11.69
N VAL A 262 -2.20 4.00 10.69
CA VAL A 262 -3.64 3.71 10.63
C VAL A 262 -3.89 2.20 10.48
N THR A 263 -3.09 1.50 9.69
CA THR A 263 -3.21 0.04 9.54
C THR A 263 -2.85 -0.68 10.85
N VAL A 264 -1.78 -0.27 11.52
CA VAL A 264 -1.38 -0.85 12.81
C VAL A 264 -2.42 -0.56 13.89
N GLU A 265 -2.93 0.67 13.97
CA GLU A 265 -4.03 1.05 14.85
C GLU A 265 -5.25 0.16 14.62
N SER A 266 -5.58 -0.14 13.35
CA SER A 266 -6.75 -0.98 13.02
C SER A 266 -6.63 -2.40 13.58
N VAL A 267 -5.43 -2.99 13.52
CA VAL A 267 -5.17 -4.30 14.13
C VAL A 267 -5.21 -4.22 15.65
N ILE A 268 -4.57 -3.21 16.23
CA ILE A 268 -4.51 -3.01 17.69
C ILE A 268 -5.91 -2.80 18.27
N THR A 269 -6.74 -1.97 17.64
CA THR A 269 -8.12 -1.72 18.05
C THR A 269 -8.96 -2.99 17.93
N SER A 270 -8.86 -3.72 16.83
CA SER A 270 -9.60 -4.97 16.63
C SER A 270 -9.29 -6.00 17.73
N ILE A 271 -8.00 -6.15 18.11
CA ILE A 271 -7.58 -7.03 19.21
C ILE A 271 -8.06 -6.49 20.56
N SER A 272 -7.97 -5.17 20.76
CA SER A 272 -8.40 -4.52 22.01
C SER A 272 -9.90 -4.64 22.26
N ASP A 273 -10.71 -4.67 21.19
CA ASP A 273 -12.15 -4.83 21.24
C ASP A 273 -12.59 -6.27 21.53
N LEU A 274 -11.78 -7.27 21.15
CA LEU A 274 -12.00 -8.67 21.51
C LEU A 274 -11.71 -8.94 23.00
N PHE A 275 -10.72 -8.24 23.58
CA PHE A 275 -10.31 -8.44 24.98
C PHE A 275 -10.32 -7.12 25.77
N PRO A 276 -11.50 -6.49 25.94
CA PRO A 276 -11.60 -5.14 26.49
C PRO A 276 -11.15 -5.06 27.96
N THR A 277 -11.39 -6.10 28.75
CA THR A 277 -10.98 -6.18 30.16
C THR A 277 -9.47 -6.22 30.34
N LEU A 278 -8.75 -6.74 29.35
CA LEU A 278 -7.29 -6.84 29.37
C LEU A 278 -6.64 -5.54 28.90
N PHE A 279 -7.08 -4.98 27.77
CA PHE A 279 -6.37 -3.91 27.07
C PHE A 279 -6.91 -2.49 27.32
N ARG A 280 -8.18 -2.31 27.74
CA ARG A 280 -8.74 -0.96 27.99
C ARG A 280 -8.39 -0.39 29.38
N ALA A 281 -7.66 -1.13 30.22
CA ALA A 281 -7.20 -0.59 31.50
C ALA A 281 -6.10 0.47 31.30
N PRO A 282 -5.94 1.43 32.24
CA PRO A 282 -4.91 2.47 32.14
C PRO A 282 -3.52 1.87 31.92
N VAL A 283 -2.73 2.48 31.03
CA VAL A 283 -1.34 2.09 30.67
C VAL A 283 -1.22 0.74 29.94
N ARG A 284 -2.16 -0.20 30.10
CA ARG A 284 -2.09 -1.51 29.44
C ARG A 284 -2.16 -1.43 27.91
N HIS A 285 -2.95 -0.50 27.38
CA HIS A 285 -2.99 -0.22 25.94
C HIS A 285 -1.63 0.26 25.42
N GLU A 286 -1.01 1.23 26.10
CA GLU A 286 0.31 1.79 25.72
C GLU A 286 1.40 0.71 25.74
N ILE A 287 1.37 -0.19 26.74
CA ILE A 287 2.28 -1.35 26.82
C ILE A 287 2.00 -2.34 25.69
N PHE A 288 0.74 -2.64 25.39
CA PHE A 288 0.37 -3.54 24.30
C PHE A 288 0.86 -3.02 22.96
N VAL A 289 0.63 -1.73 22.66
CA VAL A 289 1.13 -1.07 21.45
C VAL A 289 2.66 -1.17 21.39
N PHE A 290 3.36 -0.93 22.50
CA PHE A 290 4.83 -1.04 22.55
C PHE A 290 5.32 -2.45 22.23
N ILE A 291 4.72 -3.47 22.85
CA ILE A 291 5.06 -4.88 22.61
C ILE A 291 4.78 -5.24 21.14
N PHE A 292 3.63 -4.82 20.61
CA PHE A 292 3.24 -5.08 19.22
C PHE A 292 4.24 -4.44 18.24
N CYS A 293 4.53 -3.14 18.38
CA CYS A 293 5.51 -2.44 17.55
C CYS A 293 6.91 -3.07 17.67
N SER A 294 7.33 -3.47 18.87
CA SER A 294 8.63 -4.10 19.10
C SER A 294 8.72 -5.48 18.44
N ALA A 295 7.66 -6.29 18.52
CA ALA A 295 7.61 -7.59 17.88
C ALA A 295 7.67 -7.47 16.34
N PHE A 296 6.90 -6.56 15.76
CA PHE A 296 6.93 -6.34 14.31
C PHE A 296 8.21 -5.66 13.83
N PHE A 297 8.86 -4.82 14.65
CA PHE A 297 10.21 -4.33 14.36
C PHE A 297 11.19 -5.50 14.19
N LEU A 298 11.19 -6.47 15.13
CA LEU A 298 12.06 -7.63 15.06
C LEU A 298 11.77 -8.52 13.84
N ILE A 299 10.50 -8.72 13.49
CA ILE A 299 10.12 -9.45 12.27
C ILE A 299 10.63 -8.71 11.03
N HIS A 300 10.42 -7.39 10.96
CA HIS A 300 10.82 -6.56 9.83
C HIS A 300 12.35 -6.42 9.69
N LEU A 301 13.16 -6.79 10.70
CA LEU A 301 14.61 -6.88 10.54
C LEU A 301 15.02 -7.87 9.45
N THR A 302 14.22 -8.92 9.22
CA THR A 302 14.45 -9.89 8.14
C THR A 302 14.36 -9.25 6.75
N MET A 303 13.61 -8.14 6.61
CA MET A 303 13.37 -7.48 5.32
C MET A 303 14.32 -6.31 5.07
N VAL A 304 15.25 -6.05 6.00
CA VAL A 304 16.34 -5.07 5.85
C VAL A 304 17.72 -5.73 5.82
N THR A 305 17.76 -7.04 5.57
CA THR A 305 19.01 -7.73 5.22
C THR A 305 19.33 -7.54 3.73
N GLU A 306 20.51 -8.00 3.32
CA GLU A 306 20.96 -8.03 1.92
C GLU A 306 19.99 -8.82 1.01
N GLY A 307 19.41 -9.91 1.51
CA GLY A 307 18.33 -10.66 0.83
C GLY A 307 16.91 -10.12 1.11
N GLY A 308 16.77 -9.02 1.84
CA GLY A 308 15.48 -8.53 2.35
C GLY A 308 14.49 -8.11 1.26
N ILE A 309 14.98 -7.67 0.09
CA ILE A 309 14.13 -7.30 -1.05
C ILE A 309 13.35 -8.49 -1.62
N TYR A 310 13.92 -9.71 -1.55
CA TYR A 310 13.24 -10.93 -2.01
C TYR A 310 12.07 -11.28 -1.09
N ILE A 311 12.26 -11.16 0.23
CA ILE A 311 11.17 -11.34 1.20
C ILE A 311 10.12 -10.23 1.01
N PHE A 312 10.56 -8.98 0.82
CA PHE A 312 9.66 -7.87 0.54
C PHE A 312 8.76 -8.16 -0.65
N GLN A 313 9.33 -8.52 -1.80
CA GLN A 313 8.53 -8.79 -2.99
C GLN A 313 7.66 -10.04 -2.87
N LEU A 314 8.12 -11.07 -2.14
CA LEU A 314 7.29 -12.24 -1.85
C LEU A 314 6.04 -11.84 -1.06
N ILE A 315 6.20 -11.02 -0.03
CA ILE A 315 5.08 -10.54 0.80
C ILE A 315 4.21 -9.53 0.04
N ASP A 316 4.81 -8.63 -0.74
CA ASP A 316 4.09 -7.65 -1.55
C ASP A 316 3.22 -8.33 -2.62
N TYR A 317 3.75 -9.38 -3.23
CA TYR A 317 3.04 -10.14 -4.26
C TYR A 317 1.98 -11.09 -3.69
N TYR A 318 2.30 -11.86 -2.63
CA TYR A 318 1.40 -12.91 -2.11
C TYR A 318 0.66 -12.56 -0.80
N GLY A 319 1.15 -11.61 -0.01
CA GLY A 319 0.62 -11.37 1.34
C GLY A 319 -0.81 -10.82 1.34
N CYS A 320 -1.09 -9.83 0.50
CA CYS A 320 -2.42 -9.27 0.31
C CYS A 320 -2.73 -9.24 -1.19
N THR A 321 -2.86 -10.41 -1.81
CA THR A 321 -3.16 -10.52 -3.24
C THR A 321 -4.51 -9.90 -3.58
N ARG A 322 -4.66 -9.54 -4.87
CA ARG A 322 -5.96 -9.25 -5.50
C ARG A 322 -7.00 -10.33 -5.17
N ALA A 323 -6.62 -11.61 -5.22
CA ALA A 323 -7.50 -12.71 -4.87
C ALA A 323 -8.02 -12.66 -3.43
N CYS A 324 -7.18 -12.32 -2.45
CA CYS A 324 -7.61 -12.18 -1.07
C CYS A 324 -8.66 -11.07 -0.94
N GLN A 325 -8.42 -9.91 -1.54
CA GLN A 325 -9.34 -8.77 -1.46
C GLN A 325 -10.66 -9.06 -2.16
N ASP A 326 -10.62 -9.62 -3.36
CA ASP A 326 -11.83 -9.96 -4.12
C ASP A 326 -12.67 -11.02 -3.39
N CYS A 327 -12.03 -12.06 -2.84
CA CYS A 327 -12.73 -13.06 -2.05
C CYS A 327 -13.40 -12.45 -0.81
N MET A 328 -12.67 -11.62 -0.06
CA MET A 328 -13.22 -10.90 1.09
C MET A 328 -14.35 -9.94 0.70
N ALA A 329 -14.25 -9.29 -0.46
CA ALA A 329 -15.29 -8.40 -0.99
C ALA A 329 -16.59 -9.16 -1.28
N VAL A 330 -16.49 -10.32 -1.93
CA VAL A 330 -17.63 -11.21 -2.18
C VAL A 330 -18.26 -11.64 -0.86
N CYS A 331 -17.46 -12.12 0.10
CA CYS A 331 -17.95 -12.53 1.42
C CYS A 331 -18.67 -11.40 2.16
N GLN A 332 -18.11 -10.18 2.16
CA GLN A 332 -18.73 -9.02 2.80
C GLN A 332 -20.03 -8.59 2.11
N CYS A 333 -20.08 -8.59 0.77
CA CYS A 333 -21.30 -8.28 0.03
C CYS A 333 -22.41 -9.30 0.32
N VAL A 334 -22.08 -10.59 0.34
CA VAL A 334 -23.05 -11.64 0.70
C VAL A 334 -23.54 -11.47 2.13
N ALA A 335 -22.63 -11.25 3.08
CA ALA A 335 -22.98 -11.04 4.49
C ALA A 335 -23.91 -9.84 4.70
N ILE A 336 -23.58 -8.68 4.13
CA ILE A 336 -24.36 -7.44 4.33
C ILE A 336 -25.65 -7.45 3.50
N ALA A 337 -25.57 -7.76 2.21
CA ALA A 337 -26.68 -7.52 1.30
C ALA A 337 -27.72 -8.66 1.31
N TRP A 338 -27.29 -9.91 1.54
CA TRP A 338 -28.13 -11.11 1.44
C TRP A 338 -28.46 -11.75 2.79
N ILE A 339 -27.45 -11.92 3.67
CA ILE A 339 -27.68 -12.54 4.99
C ILE A 339 -28.32 -11.51 5.94
N PHE A 340 -27.68 -10.36 6.13
CA PHE A 340 -28.20 -9.30 6.99
C PHE A 340 -29.36 -8.52 6.34
N GLY A 341 -29.28 -8.33 5.02
CA GLY A 341 -30.30 -7.72 4.18
C GLY A 341 -30.03 -6.25 3.85
N ALA A 342 -29.90 -5.93 2.56
CA ALA A 342 -29.55 -4.56 2.13
C ALA A 342 -30.60 -3.49 2.48
N ASP A 343 -31.89 -3.86 2.56
CA ASP A 343 -32.94 -2.92 2.97
C ASP A 343 -32.80 -2.51 4.43
N ARG A 344 -32.45 -3.48 5.29
CA ARG A 344 -32.16 -3.24 6.70
C ARG A 344 -30.94 -2.34 6.84
N PHE A 345 -29.86 -2.66 6.11
CA PHE A 345 -28.65 -1.83 6.10
C PHE A 345 -28.94 -0.39 5.64
N SER A 346 -29.74 -0.22 4.58
CA SER A 346 -30.18 1.11 4.12
C SER A 346 -30.98 1.87 5.17
N ASN A 347 -31.84 1.20 5.93
CA ASN A 347 -32.60 1.83 7.01
C ASN A 347 -31.71 2.25 8.17
N ILE A 348 -30.67 1.47 8.50
CA ILE A 348 -29.67 1.85 9.52
C ILE A 348 -28.88 3.08 9.08
N ILE A 349 -28.47 3.15 7.81
CA ILE A 349 -27.81 4.36 7.28
C ILE A 349 -28.76 5.56 7.32
N GLN A 350 -30.05 5.36 7.03
CA GLN A 350 -31.05 6.43 7.16
C GLN A 350 -31.20 6.92 8.60
N ASP A 351 -31.17 6.01 9.58
CA ASP A 351 -31.25 6.33 11.00
C ASP A 351 -30.02 7.13 11.46
N MET A 352 -28.81 6.72 11.05
CA MET A 352 -27.56 7.41 11.39
C MET A 352 -27.39 8.76 10.68
N ALA A 353 -27.52 8.78 9.34
CA ALA A 353 -27.19 9.96 8.53
C ALA A 353 -28.39 10.87 8.21
N GLY A 354 -29.61 10.47 8.63
CA GLY A 354 -30.86 11.18 8.32
C GLY A 354 -31.31 11.09 6.86
N GLN A 355 -30.54 10.41 6.00
CA GLN A 355 -30.82 10.27 4.56
C GLN A 355 -30.73 8.81 4.13
N LYS A 356 -31.76 8.33 3.44
CA LYS A 356 -31.76 6.96 2.91
C LYS A 356 -30.84 6.86 1.70
N PRO A 357 -29.95 5.86 1.62
CA PRO A 357 -29.14 5.62 0.43
C PRO A 357 -30.01 5.44 -0.82
N SER A 358 -29.51 5.89 -1.97
CA SER A 358 -30.15 5.65 -3.27
C SER A 358 -30.31 4.15 -3.54
N ALA A 359 -31.38 3.79 -4.25
CA ALA A 359 -31.61 2.41 -4.71
C ALA A 359 -30.44 1.85 -5.54
N PHE A 360 -29.65 2.73 -6.16
CA PHE A 360 -28.42 2.35 -6.86
C PHE A 360 -27.43 1.63 -5.94
N PHE A 361 -27.23 2.09 -4.70
CA PHE A 361 -26.34 1.41 -3.75
C PHE A 361 -26.85 0.01 -3.38
N ASN A 362 -28.17 -0.14 -3.21
CA ASN A 362 -28.76 -1.46 -2.98
C ASN A 362 -28.54 -2.42 -4.15
N LEU A 363 -28.63 -1.92 -5.40
CA LEU A 363 -28.30 -2.70 -6.59
C LEU A 363 -26.80 -3.08 -6.62
N CYS A 364 -25.93 -2.14 -6.27
CA CYS A 364 -24.48 -2.37 -6.19
C CYS A 364 -24.13 -3.45 -5.18
N TRP A 365 -24.62 -3.33 -3.94
CA TRP A 365 -24.31 -4.28 -2.87
C TRP A 365 -24.87 -5.68 -3.12
N ARG A 366 -26.07 -5.78 -3.69
CA ARG A 366 -26.71 -7.08 -3.94
C ARG A 366 -26.16 -7.81 -5.15
N TYR A 367 -25.84 -7.10 -6.23
CA TYR A 367 -25.61 -7.72 -7.53
C TYR A 367 -24.33 -7.25 -8.23
N ILE A 368 -24.14 -5.95 -8.42
CA ILE A 368 -23.04 -5.46 -9.28
C ILE A 368 -21.68 -5.76 -8.65
N ASN A 369 -21.44 -5.33 -7.41
CA ASN A 369 -20.18 -5.53 -6.72
C ASN A 369 -19.81 -7.02 -6.55
N PRO A 370 -20.70 -7.89 -6.03
CA PRO A 370 -20.36 -9.30 -5.88
C PRO A 370 -20.11 -9.98 -7.24
N LEU A 371 -20.82 -9.61 -8.31
CA LEU A 371 -20.59 -10.20 -9.63
C LEU A 371 -19.25 -9.77 -10.23
N LEU A 372 -18.92 -8.47 -10.16
CA LEU A 372 -17.67 -7.94 -10.68
C LEU A 372 -16.46 -8.50 -9.93
N THR A 373 -16.51 -8.50 -8.60
CA THR A 373 -15.43 -9.03 -7.75
C THR A 373 -15.28 -10.54 -7.88
N LEU A 374 -16.38 -11.30 -7.98
CA LEU A 374 -16.31 -12.73 -8.26
C LEU A 374 -15.70 -13.03 -9.64
N SER A 375 -16.04 -12.24 -10.66
CA SER A 375 -15.46 -12.38 -12.00
C SER A 375 -13.96 -12.08 -11.98
N SER A 376 -13.54 -10.98 -11.34
CA SER A 376 -12.13 -10.63 -11.12
C SER A 376 -11.37 -11.74 -10.40
N PHE A 377 -11.96 -12.29 -9.33
CA PHE A 377 -11.38 -13.39 -8.58
C PHE A 377 -11.13 -14.63 -9.44
N ILE A 378 -12.12 -15.04 -10.25
CA ILE A 378 -12.00 -16.19 -11.15
C ILE A 378 -10.90 -15.93 -12.20
N LEU A 379 -10.87 -14.74 -12.79
CA LEU A 379 -9.87 -14.40 -13.81
C LEU A 379 -8.45 -14.38 -13.25
N TYR A 380 -8.25 -13.83 -12.04
CA TYR A 380 -6.96 -13.88 -11.36
C TYR A 380 -6.47 -15.32 -11.14
N LEU A 381 -7.35 -16.25 -10.78
CA LEU A 381 -6.98 -17.66 -10.60
C LEU A 381 -6.66 -18.36 -11.93
N VAL A 382 -7.30 -17.96 -13.03
CA VAL A 382 -7.08 -18.56 -14.35
C VAL A 382 -5.79 -18.06 -15.00
N ASP A 383 -5.47 -16.77 -14.88
CA ASP A 383 -4.28 -16.14 -15.49
C ASP A 383 -3.17 -15.86 -14.46
N TYR A 384 -2.99 -16.79 -13.52
CA TYR A 384 -1.96 -16.65 -12.49
C TYR A 384 -0.55 -16.73 -13.10
N GLN A 385 0.27 -15.73 -12.78
CA GLN A 385 1.68 -15.67 -13.15
C GLN A 385 2.57 -15.87 -11.93
N HIS A 386 3.74 -16.49 -12.12
CA HIS A 386 4.70 -16.66 -11.02
C HIS A 386 5.47 -15.37 -10.78
N LEU A 387 5.67 -15.02 -9.50
CA LEU A 387 6.54 -13.90 -9.10
C LEU A 387 7.97 -14.09 -9.64
N LYS A 388 8.52 -13.04 -10.25
CA LYS A 388 9.91 -12.96 -10.72
C LYS A 388 10.48 -11.57 -10.44
N ILE A 389 11.80 -11.46 -10.24
CA ILE A 389 12.49 -10.16 -10.16
C ILE A 389 13.23 -9.89 -11.47
N ASN A 390 13.02 -8.71 -12.06
CA ASN A 390 13.70 -8.25 -13.28
C ASN A 390 13.71 -9.28 -14.42
N ASN A 391 12.65 -10.11 -14.51
CA ASN A 391 12.50 -11.24 -15.42
C ASN A 391 13.68 -12.26 -15.45
N SER A 392 14.60 -12.19 -14.48
CA SER A 392 15.85 -12.96 -14.46
C SER A 392 15.93 -13.87 -13.24
N TYR A 393 15.49 -13.39 -12.07
CA TYR A 393 15.46 -14.19 -10.85
C TYR A 393 14.14 -14.95 -10.73
N ILE A 394 14.24 -16.27 -10.54
CA ILE A 394 13.12 -17.18 -10.32
C ILE A 394 13.18 -17.65 -8.87
N TYR A 395 12.08 -17.53 -8.14
CA TYR A 395 12.01 -18.00 -6.76
C TYR A 395 12.01 -19.53 -6.68
N PRO A 396 12.57 -20.12 -5.61
CA PRO A 396 12.50 -21.55 -5.37
C PRO A 396 11.07 -21.99 -5.00
N ASP A 397 10.73 -23.26 -5.25
CA ASP A 397 9.37 -23.79 -5.08
C ASP A 397 8.81 -23.65 -3.66
N TRP A 398 9.69 -23.72 -2.65
CA TRP A 398 9.29 -23.51 -1.25
C TRP A 398 8.81 -22.08 -1.01
N ALA A 399 9.36 -21.09 -1.71
CA ALA A 399 8.96 -19.69 -1.58
C ALA A 399 7.59 -19.45 -2.23
N TYR A 400 7.29 -20.09 -3.38
CA TYR A 400 5.94 -20.07 -3.95
C TYR A 400 4.93 -20.75 -3.04
N THR A 401 5.31 -21.88 -2.43
CA THR A 401 4.46 -22.57 -1.46
C THR A 401 4.17 -21.67 -0.26
N LEU A 402 5.19 -21.00 0.28
CA LEU A 402 5.04 -20.02 1.34
C LEU A 402 4.11 -18.87 0.93
N GLY A 403 4.29 -18.31 -0.27
CA GLY A 403 3.41 -17.28 -0.83
C GLY A 403 1.94 -17.72 -0.88
N TRP A 404 1.65 -18.89 -1.44
CA TRP A 404 0.28 -19.41 -1.48
C TRP A 404 -0.29 -19.71 -0.09
N THR A 405 0.53 -20.17 0.87
CA THR A 405 0.06 -20.32 2.25
C THR A 405 -0.31 -18.99 2.89
N MET A 406 0.41 -17.89 2.57
CA MET A 406 0.06 -16.55 3.01
C MET A 406 -1.29 -16.12 2.42
N THR A 407 -1.49 -16.25 1.11
CA THR A 407 -2.77 -15.97 0.44
C THR A 407 -3.93 -16.74 1.07
N LEU A 408 -3.77 -18.06 1.21
CA LEU A 408 -4.79 -18.95 1.76
C LEU A 408 -5.07 -18.69 3.24
N SER A 409 -4.08 -18.22 4.00
CA SER A 409 -4.25 -17.94 5.43
C SER A 409 -5.34 -16.91 5.69
N SER A 410 -5.47 -15.87 4.86
CA SER A 410 -6.56 -14.89 4.98
C SER A 410 -7.89 -15.40 4.45
N VAL A 411 -7.89 -16.07 3.29
CA VAL A 411 -9.12 -16.51 2.62
C VAL A 411 -9.83 -17.62 3.40
N LEU A 412 -9.08 -18.56 3.96
CA LEU A 412 -9.63 -19.70 4.69
C LEU A 412 -10.18 -19.32 6.07
N MET A 413 -9.82 -18.16 6.64
CA MET A 413 -10.33 -17.73 7.95
C MET A 413 -11.85 -17.61 7.98
N VAL A 414 -12.47 -17.13 6.89
CA VAL A 414 -13.93 -16.98 6.81
C VAL A 414 -14.65 -18.34 6.92
N PRO A 415 -14.39 -19.34 6.04
CA PRO A 415 -15.05 -20.64 6.15
C PRO A 415 -14.64 -21.42 7.40
N LEU A 416 -13.37 -21.32 7.85
CA LEU A 416 -12.92 -22.00 9.07
C LEU A 416 -13.66 -21.46 10.31
N PHE A 417 -13.77 -20.14 10.46
CA PHE A 417 -14.48 -19.55 11.58
C PHE A 417 -15.98 -19.91 11.55
N ALA A 418 -16.60 -19.87 10.37
CA ALA A 418 -17.98 -20.32 10.20
C ALA A 418 -18.16 -21.79 10.61
N ALA A 419 -17.27 -22.69 10.19
CA ALA A 419 -17.33 -24.11 10.54
C ALA A 419 -17.15 -24.34 12.06
N VAL A 420 -16.21 -23.64 12.69
CA VAL A 420 -15.97 -23.71 14.14
C VAL A 420 -17.20 -23.24 14.92
N GLN A 421 -17.79 -22.10 14.55
CA GLN A 421 -18.99 -21.57 15.22
C GLN A 421 -20.19 -22.50 15.06
N MET A 422 -20.36 -23.09 13.87
CA MET A 422 -21.41 -24.08 13.60
C MET A 422 -21.23 -25.36 14.43
N TYR A 423 -20.00 -25.76 14.75
CA TYR A 423 -19.69 -26.94 15.54
C TYR A 423 -19.85 -26.70 17.06
N LEU A 424 -19.41 -25.54 17.55
CA LEU A 424 -19.43 -25.21 18.98
C LEU A 424 -20.83 -24.83 19.49
N THR A 425 -21.69 -24.31 18.62
CA THR A 425 -23.03 -23.85 19.04
C THR A 425 -23.96 -25.04 19.24
N PRO A 426 -24.53 -25.21 20.45
CA PRO A 426 -25.42 -26.34 20.72
C PRO A 426 -26.73 -26.21 19.93
N GLY A 427 -27.07 -27.25 19.17
CA GLY A 427 -28.32 -27.34 18.42
C GLY A 427 -28.20 -28.20 17.17
N THR A 428 -29.31 -28.36 16.46
CA THR A 428 -29.28 -28.97 15.11
C THR A 428 -28.74 -27.97 14.09
N PHE A 429 -28.17 -28.46 12.98
CA PHE A 429 -27.64 -27.60 11.91
C PHE A 429 -28.62 -26.51 11.45
N ARG A 430 -29.92 -26.84 11.31
CA ARG A 430 -30.95 -25.86 10.93
C ARG A 430 -31.19 -24.81 12.00
N GLN A 431 -31.19 -25.17 13.28
CA GLN A 431 -31.38 -24.23 14.38
C GLN A 431 -30.18 -23.29 14.50
N VAL A 432 -28.97 -23.82 14.42
CA VAL A 432 -27.72 -23.04 14.51
C VAL A 432 -27.59 -22.10 13.30
N SER A 433 -27.89 -22.57 12.09
CA SER A 433 -27.87 -21.73 10.88
C SER A 433 -28.93 -20.62 10.91
N ALA A 434 -30.14 -20.91 11.41
CA ALA A 434 -31.17 -19.90 11.60
C ALA A 434 -30.80 -18.90 12.70
N HIS A 435 -30.10 -19.35 13.74
CA HIS A 435 -29.54 -18.48 14.77
C HIS A 435 -28.54 -17.50 14.16
N PHE A 436 -27.44 -17.96 13.54
CA PHE A 436 -26.43 -17.05 12.98
C PHE A 436 -26.93 -16.16 11.84
N SER A 437 -27.96 -16.60 11.10
CA SER A 437 -28.61 -15.77 10.07
C SER A 437 -29.65 -14.79 10.65
N ASN A 438 -29.90 -14.79 11.96
CA ASN A 438 -30.89 -13.90 12.57
C ASN A 438 -30.28 -12.50 12.81
N PRO A 439 -30.71 -11.48 12.05
CA PRO A 439 -30.13 -10.15 12.13
C PRO A 439 -30.57 -9.35 13.38
N ASN A 440 -31.44 -9.92 14.24
CA ASN A 440 -31.91 -9.32 15.50
C ASN A 440 -31.18 -9.87 16.74
N LEU A 441 -30.17 -10.73 16.56
CA LEU A 441 -29.38 -11.23 17.70
C LEU A 441 -28.62 -10.09 18.39
N PRO A 442 -28.71 -9.96 19.73
CA PRO A 442 -27.83 -9.08 20.47
C PRO A 442 -26.37 -9.49 20.24
N LEU A 443 -25.51 -8.54 19.86
CA LEU A 443 -24.08 -8.77 19.61
C LEU A 443 -23.35 -9.38 20.83
N GLU A 444 -23.87 -9.19 22.04
CA GLU A 444 -23.32 -9.74 23.29
C GLU A 444 -23.36 -11.28 23.39
N ASN A 445 -24.16 -11.97 22.56
CA ASN A 445 -24.27 -13.44 22.57
C ASN A 445 -23.33 -14.16 21.59
N ILE A 446 -22.51 -13.42 20.83
CA ILE A 446 -21.64 -13.99 19.78
C ILE A 446 -20.19 -14.16 20.28
N THR A 447 -19.81 -13.50 21.37
CA THR A 447 -18.52 -13.72 22.02
C THR A 447 -18.59 -14.94 22.93
N PRO A 448 -17.66 -15.92 22.81
CA PRO A 448 -17.53 -16.93 23.84
C PRO A 448 -17.23 -16.21 25.16
N SER A 449 -18.06 -16.44 26.17
CA SER A 449 -17.71 -16.07 27.54
C SER A 449 -16.35 -16.71 27.88
N PRO A 450 -15.40 -15.96 28.47
CA PRO A 450 -14.06 -16.46 28.75
C PRO A 450 -14.03 -17.74 29.57
#